data_AF-A0A7C7D6R5-F1
#
_entry.id   AF-A0A7C7D6R5-F1
#
_cell.length_a   1.000
_cell.length_b   1.000
_cell.length_c   1.000
_cell.angle_alpha   90.00
_cell.angle_beta   90.00
_cell.angle_gamma   90.00
#
_symmetry.space_group_name_H-M   'P 1'
#
loop_
_entity.id
_entity.type
_entity.pdbx_description
1 polymer ?
#
loop_
_entity_poly.entity_id
_entity_poly.type
_entity_poly.pdbx_seq_one_letter_code
_entity_poly.pdbx_strand_id
1 'polypeptide(L)' 'MVSNSALMVIPLNCGQLQFNRSVFTGSPKDSILELPVFAFLILHPQGMILFDTGLPPRLWSGSTIM' A
#
# COMPACT_ATOMS: atom_id res chain seq x y z
N MET A 1 8.05 33.01 -9.61
CA MET A 1 8.24 31.80 -10.44
C MET A 1 8.10 30.60 -9.52
N VAL A 2 6.99 29.88 -9.59
CA VAL A 2 6.85 28.61 -8.87
C VAL A 2 7.70 27.63 -9.66
N SER A 3 8.78 27.09 -9.08
CA SER A 3 9.51 26.04 -9.76
C SER A 3 8.53 24.91 -10.01
N ASN A 4 8.47 24.45 -11.26
CA ASN A 4 7.57 23.39 -11.72
C ASN A 4 8.07 22.02 -11.20
N SER A 5 8.43 21.95 -9.92
CA SER A 5 9.02 20.77 -9.31
C SER A 5 8.01 19.64 -9.42
N ALA A 6 8.39 18.61 -10.17
CA ALA A 6 7.49 17.53 -10.55
C ALA A 6 6.87 16.89 -9.31
N LEU A 7 5.54 16.84 -9.28
CA LEU A 7 4.81 16.00 -8.35
C LEU A 7 5.09 14.54 -8.70
N MET A 8 5.66 13.79 -7.76
CA MET A 8 5.89 12.35 -7.93
C MET A 8 5.07 11.58 -6.91
N VAL A 9 4.38 10.54 -7.37
CA VAL A 9 3.66 9.58 -6.51
C VAL A 9 4.34 8.24 -6.62
N ILE A 10 4.89 7.76 -5.51
CA ILE A 10 5.66 6.52 -5.44
C ILE A 10 4.82 5.49 -4.67
N PRO A 11 4.37 4.39 -5.30
CA PRO A 11 3.75 3.29 -4.58
C PRO A 11 4.82 2.53 -3.78
N LEU A 12 4.55 2.30 -2.51
CA LEU A 12 5.39 1.52 -1.60
C LEU A 12 4.70 0.18 -1.36
N ASN A 13 5.38 -0.94 -1.64
CA ASN A 13 4.88 -2.26 -1.28
C ASN A 13 5.07 -2.50 0.22
N CYS A 14 3.97 -2.60 0.95
CA CYS A 14 3.92 -2.77 2.40
C CYS A 14 3.53 -4.20 2.81
N GLY A 15 3.73 -5.18 1.93
CA GLY A 15 3.44 -6.59 2.16
C GLY A 15 2.17 -7.08 1.47
N GLN A 16 1.70 -8.24 1.90
CA GLN A 16 0.54 -8.94 1.36
C GLN A 16 -0.48 -9.18 2.47
N LEU A 17 -1.76 -9.06 2.14
CA LEU A 17 -2.87 -9.42 3.02
C LEU A 17 -3.63 -10.60 2.45
N GLN A 18 -3.81 -11.64 3.27
CA GLN A 18 -4.63 -12.80 2.95
C GLN A 18 -5.96 -12.75 3.71
N PHE A 19 -7.07 -12.94 3.02
CA PHE A 19 -8.40 -12.98 3.63
C PHE A 19 -9.38 -13.79 2.78
N ASN A 20 -10.52 -14.19 3.37
CA ASN A 20 -11.56 -14.89 2.64
C ASN A 20 -12.22 -13.96 1.61
N ARG A 21 -12.32 -14.40 0.35
CA ARG A 21 -12.91 -13.66 -0.78
C ARG A 21 -14.32 -13.12 -0.48
N SER A 22 -15.07 -13.79 0.40
CA SER A 22 -16.38 -13.35 0.84
C SER A 22 -16.37 -11.94 1.45
N VAL A 23 -15.26 -11.50 2.05
CA VAL A 23 -15.10 -10.14 2.60
C VAL A 23 -15.30 -9.06 1.52
N PHE A 24 -14.88 -9.32 0.28
CA PHE A 24 -14.99 -8.36 -0.83
C PHE A 24 -16.24 -8.56 -1.68
N THR A 25 -16.69 -9.81 -1.80
CA THR A 25 -17.73 -10.18 -2.78
C THR A 25 -19.08 -10.50 -2.14
N GLY A 26 -19.15 -10.65 -0.81
CA GLY A 26 -20.34 -11.12 -0.09
C GLY A 26 -20.75 -12.57 -0.41
N SER A 27 -20.06 -13.23 -1.34
CA SER A 27 -20.36 -14.59 -1.76
C SER A 27 -19.61 -15.59 -0.87
N PRO A 28 -20.26 -16.64 -0.35
CA PRO A 28 -19.67 -17.60 0.59
C PRO A 28 -18.69 -18.58 -0.08
N LYS A 29 -18.12 -18.23 -1.24
CA LYS A 29 -17.13 -19.10 -1.88
C LYS A 29 -15.86 -19.11 -1.04
N ASP A 30 -15.53 -20.29 -0.49
CA ASP A 30 -14.31 -20.55 0.26
C ASP A 30 -13.09 -20.49 -0.66
N SER A 31 -12.62 -19.26 -0.88
CA SER A 31 -11.37 -18.99 -1.55
C SER A 31 -10.63 -17.90 -0.78
N ILE A 32 -9.34 -18.08 -0.59
CA ILE A 32 -8.46 -17.06 -0.04
C ILE A 32 -8.01 -16.17 -1.19
N LEU A 33 -8.08 -14.85 -0.98
CA LEU A 33 -7.44 -13.87 -1.85
C LEU A 33 -6.18 -13.36 -1.17
N GLU A 34 -5.15 -13.13 -1.97
CA GLU A 34 -3.95 -12.41 -1.58
C GLU A 34 -3.91 -11.11 -2.37
N LEU A 35 -3.82 -9.98 -1.65
CA LEU A 35 -3.74 -8.64 -2.24
C LEU A 35 -2.54 -7.87 -1.67
N PRO A 36 -1.85 -7.07 -2.51
CA PRO A 36 -0.78 -6.20 -2.04
C PRO A 36 -1.35 -5.10 -1.16
N VAL A 37 -0.63 -4.79 -0.08
CA VAL A 37 -0.87 -3.61 0.73
C VAL A 37 0.06 -2.50 0.25
N PHE A 38 -0.50 -1.35 -0.08
CA PHE A 38 0.28 -0.20 -0.55
C PHE A 38 0.18 0.97 0.43
N ALA A 39 1.30 1.67 0.60
CA ALA A 39 1.31 3.07 0.99
C ALA A 39 1.80 3.91 -0.20
N PHE A 40 1.59 5.22 -0.17
CA PHE A 40 2.06 6.10 -1.23
C PHE A 40 2.88 7.26 -0.67
N LEU A 41 4.13 7.37 -1.10
CA LEU A 41 4.95 8.54 -0.83
C LEU A 41 4.74 9.56 -1.96
N ILE A 42 4.27 10.74 -1.59
CA ILE A 42 4.04 11.85 -2.50
C ILE A 42 5.13 12.89 -2.26
N LEU A 43 5.99 13.07 -3.25
CA LEU A 43 7.02 14.10 -3.26
C LEU A 43 6.41 15.37 -3.87
N HIS A 44 5.94 16.27 -3.01
CA HIS A 44 5.41 17.57 -3.43
C HIS A 44 6.46 18.67 -3.18
N PRO A 45 6.56 19.71 -4.02
CA PRO A 45 7.52 20.81 -3.82
C PRO A 45 7.50 21.47 -2.44
N GLN A 46 6.37 21.45 -1.75
CA GLN A 46 6.22 22.05 -0.41
C GLN A 46 6.49 21.07 0.74
N GLY A 47 6.70 19.78 0.46
CA GLY A 47 6.93 18.77 1.48
C GLY A 47 6.54 17.37 1.04
N MET A 48 6.96 16.39 1.84
CA MET A 48 6.58 14.99 1.63
C MET A 48 5.25 14.70 2.30
N ILE A 49 4.41 13.92 1.62
CA ILE A 49 3.17 13.40 2.18
C ILE A 49 3.25 11.88 2.12
N LEU A 50 2.90 11.23 3.22
CA LEU A 50 2.71 9.79 3.26
C LEU A 50 1.20 9.52 3.36
N PHE A 51 0.67 8.80 2.37
CA PHE A 51 -0.72 8.34 2.38
C PHE A 51 -0.76 6.86 2.75
N ASP A 52 -1.51 6.55 3.81
CA ASP A 52 -1.51 5.26 4.53
C ASP A 52 -0.13 4.88 5.10
N THR A 53 -0.07 3.82 5.91
CA THR A 53 1.18 3.39 6.58
C THR A 53 1.45 1.88 6.48
N GLY A 54 0.61 1.15 5.74
CA GLY A 54 0.77 -0.29 5.56
C GLY A 54 0.39 -1.12 6.78
N LEU A 55 0.99 -2.30 6.92
CA LEU A 55 0.67 -3.25 7.99
C LEU A 55 1.50 -2.99 9.26
N PRO A 56 0.94 -3.32 10.45
CA PRO A 56 1.75 -3.44 11.67
C PRO A 56 2.94 -4.39 11.42
N PRO A 57 4.16 -4.10 11.91
CA PRO A 57 5.35 -4.90 11.61
C PRO A 57 5.21 -6.40 11.94
N ARG A 58 4.39 -6.73 12.94
CA ARG A 58 4.13 -8.12 13.36
C ARG A 58 3.28 -8.92 12.38
N LEU A 59 2.60 -8.26 11.46
CA LEU A 59 1.73 -8.86 10.44
C LEU A 59 2.37 -8.81 9.06
N TRP A 60 3.60 -8.31 8.95
CA TRP A 60 4.31 -8.26 7.69
C TRP A 60 4.94 -9.63 7.38
N SER A 61 4.49 -10.26 6.30
CA SER A 61 5.04 -11.52 5.77
C SER A 61 5.96 -11.33 4.56
N GLY A 62 6.21 -10.08 4.15
CA GLY A 62 7.04 -9.77 2.98
C GLY A 62 8.54 -9.82 3.29
N SER A 63 9.34 -10.21 2.31
CA SER A 63 10.79 -10.08 2.38
C SER A 63 11.17 -8.59 2.40
N THR A 64 12.04 -8.20 3.33
CA THR A 64 12.70 -6.88 3.30
C THR A 64 13.42 -6.76 1.96
N ILE A 65 12.94 -5.88 1.08
CA ILE A 65 13.73 -5.47 -0.08
C ILE A 65 14.80 -4.54 0.51
N MET A 66 15.98 -5.09 0.78
CA MET A 66 17.21 -4.29 0.89
C MET A 66 17.64 -3.84 -0.49
#